data_AF-A0A2S9K0N6-F1
#
_entry.id   AF-A0A2S9K0N6-F1
#
_cell.length_a   1.000
_cell.length_b   1.000
_cell.length_c   1.000
_cell.angle_alpha   90.00
_cell.angle_beta   90.00
_cell.angle_gamma   90.00
#
_symmetry.space_group_name_H-M   'P 1'
#
loop_
_entity.id
_entity.type
_entity.pdbx_description
1 polymer ?
#
loop_
_entity_poly.entity_id
_entity_poly.type
_entity_poly.pdbx_seq_one_letter_code
_entity_poly.pdbx_strand_id
1 'polypeptide(L)' 'MPNHKEIRQLLADPASIDWFRQALRSALERDPVDAAQDAYLLSIVLAWHSRAVVADALTSQAIRDASRR' A
#
# COMPACT_ATOMS: atom_id res chain seq x y z
N MET A 1 -10.68 6.12 -10.45
CA MET A 1 -9.83 5.68 -9.32
C MET A 1 -9.08 4.43 -9.76
N PRO A 2 -7.78 4.29 -9.44
CA PRO A 2 -7.01 3.10 -9.81
C PRO A 2 -7.69 1.85 -9.25
N ASN A 3 -7.73 0.80 -10.05
CA ASN A 3 -8.37 -0.43 -9.65
C ASN A 3 -7.47 -1.19 -8.65
N HIS A 4 -8.10 -2.07 -7.88
CA HIS A 4 -7.46 -2.85 -6.82
C HIS A 4 -6.21 -3.64 -7.27
N LYS A 5 -6.19 -4.09 -8.53
CA LYS A 5 -5.07 -4.84 -9.09
C LYS A 5 -3.88 -3.92 -9.37
N GLU A 6 -4.12 -2.72 -9.91
CA GLU A 6 -3.11 -1.70 -10.15
C GLU A 6 -2.45 -1.25 -8.85
N ILE A 7 -3.23 -1.04 -7.79
CA ILE A 7 -2.70 -0.67 -6.47
C ILE A 7 -1.81 -1.78 -5.90
N ARG A 8 -2.21 -3.05 -6.03
CA ARG A 8 -1.37 -4.18 -5.61
C ARG A 8 -0.07 -4.27 -6.40
N GLN A 9 -0.11 -4.06 -7.71
CA GLN A 9 1.10 -4.07 -8.54
C GLN A 9 2.05 -2.94 -8.16
N LEU A 10 1.51 -1.74 -7.93
CA LEU A 10 2.26 -0.58 -7.49
C LEU A 10 2.94 -0.80 -6.13
N LEU A 11 2.26 -1.47 -5.20
CA LEU A 11 2.79 -1.71 -3.85
C LEU A 11 3.63 -2.99 -3.72
N ALA A 12 3.52 -3.92 -4.66
CA ALA A 12 4.34 -5.13 -4.69
C ALA A 12 5.79 -4.86 -5.10
N ASP A 13 6.05 -3.71 -5.72
CA ASP A 13 7.39 -3.28 -6.11
C ASP A 13 8.02 -2.38 -5.04
N PRO A 14 9.10 -2.82 -4.37
CA PRO A 14 9.83 -2.00 -3.41
C PRO A 14 10.34 -0.68 -4.00
N ALA A 15 10.73 -0.67 -5.28
CA ALA A 15 11.24 0.54 -5.93
C ALA A 15 10.13 1.60 -6.09
N SER A 16 8.89 1.17 -6.29
CA SER A 16 7.72 2.05 -6.36
C SER A 16 7.43 2.73 -5.01
N ILE A 17 7.58 2.01 -3.89
CA ILE A 17 7.43 2.58 -2.53
C ILE A 17 8.53 3.60 -2.23
N ASP A 18 9.78 3.30 -2.58
CA ASP A 18 10.91 4.20 -2.36
C ASP A 18 10.79 5.47 -3.19
N TRP A 19 10.39 5.35 -4.47
CA TRP A 19 10.08 6.50 -5.31
C TRP A 19 8.97 7.37 -4.71
N PHE A 20 7.89 6.78 -4.21
CA PHE A 20 6.78 7.52 -3.58
C PHE A 20 7.23 8.28 -2.33
N ARG A 21 8.04 7.66 -1.48
CA ARG A 21 8.59 8.34 -0.28
C ARG A 21 9.51 9.50 -0.66
N GLN A 22 10.30 9.33 -1.72
CA GLN A 22 11.18 10.39 -2.22
C GLN A 22 10.36 11.55 -2.79
N ALA A 23 9.34 11.25 -3.60
CA ALA A 23 8.45 12.24 -4.19
C ALA A 23 7.74 13.09 -3.13
N LEU A 24 7.16 12.45 -2.09
CA LEU A 24 6.54 13.16 -0.97
C LEU A 24 7.52 14.08 -0.24
N ARG A 25 8.75 13.63 -0.02
CA ARG A 25 9.78 14.42 0.64
C ARG A 25 10.18 15.65 -0.18
N SER A 26 10.31 15.49 -1.49
CA SER A 26 10.59 16.60 -2.41
C SER A 26 9.40 17.54 -2.55
N ALA A 27 8.17 17.05 -2.43
CA ALA A 27 6.97 17.90 -2.47
C ALA A 27 6.90 18.85 -1.27
N LEU A 28 7.33 18.42 -0.07
CA LEU A 28 7.37 19.25 1.13
C LEU A 28 8.20 20.54 0.96
N GLU A 29 9.25 20.50 0.13
CA GLU A 29 10.13 21.65 -0.13
C GLU A 29 9.53 22.64 -1.14
N ARG A 30 8.58 22.19 -1.98
CA ARG A 30 7.98 22.99 -3.06
C ARG A 30 6.61 23.54 -2.68
N ASP A 31 5.72 22.66 -2.23
CA ASP A 31 4.36 22.98 -1.82
C ASP A 31 3.89 22.00 -0.72
N PRO A 32 3.85 22.44 0.55
CA PRO A 32 3.46 21.58 1.66
C PRO A 32 1.97 21.20 1.63
N VAL A 33 1.11 21.95 0.92
CA VAL A 33 -0.32 21.63 0.79
C VAL A 33 -0.51 20.46 -0.15
N ASP A 34 0.13 20.49 -1.32
CA ASP A 34 0.13 19.37 -2.27
C ASP A 34 0.74 18.11 -1.64
N ALA A 35 1.85 18.26 -0.90
CA ALA A 35 2.47 17.15 -0.19
C ALA A 35 1.53 16.49 0.84
N ALA A 36 0.74 17.29 1.56
CA ALA A 36 -0.24 16.77 2.50
C ALA A 36 -1.37 16.00 1.80
N GLN A 37 -1.82 16.49 0.64
CA GLN A 37 -2.85 15.84 -0.15
C GLN A 37 -2.36 14.50 -0.75
N ASP A 38 -1.12 14.47 -1.26
CA ASP A 38 -0.48 13.26 -1.75
C ASP A 38 -0.27 12.23 -0.63
N ALA A 39 0.14 12.68 0.56
CA ALA A 39 0.32 11.83 1.72
C ALA A 39 -1.02 11.20 2.17
N TYR A 40 -2.10 11.97 2.12
CA TYR A 40 -3.45 11.47 2.40
C TYR A 40 -3.86 10.36 1.41
N LEU A 41 -3.65 10.59 0.11
CA LEU A 41 -3.93 9.59 -0.93
C LEU A 41 -3.10 8.30 -0.72
N LEU A 42 -1.81 8.45 -0.41
CA LEU A 42 -0.94 7.31 -0.10
C LEU A 42 -1.43 6.54 1.13
N SER A 43 -1.90 7.24 2.17
CA SER A 43 -2.42 6.58 3.37
C SER A 43 -3.62 5.68 3.08
N ILE A 44 -4.53 6.09 2.19
CA ILE A 44 -5.69 5.30 1.76
C ILE A 44 -5.22 4.04 1.03
N VAL A 45 -4.27 4.20 0.12
CA VAL A 45 -3.70 3.11 -0.68
C VAL A 45 -3.00 2.07 0.20
N LEU A 46 -2.19 2.52 1.16
CA LEU A 46 -1.49 1.63 2.12
C LEU A 46 -2.45 0.92 3.06
N ALA A 47 -3.48 1.62 3.58
CA ALA A 47 -4.50 1.01 4.42
C ALA A 47 -5.25 -0.09 3.68
N TRP A 48 -5.56 0.16 2.41
CA TRP A 48 -6.24 -0.80 1.56
C TRP A 48 -5.37 -2.05 1.29
N HIS A 49 -4.08 -1.86 1.00
CA HIS A 49 -3.13 -2.96 0.83
C HIS A 49 -2.89 -3.77 2.11
N SER A 50 -2.73 -3.10 3.25
CA SER A 50 -2.56 -3.76 4.55
C SER A 50 -3.70 -4.73 4.85
N ARG A 51 -4.95 -4.33 4.57
CA ARG A 51 -6.12 -5.21 4.71
C ARG A 51 -6.05 -6.42 3.80
N ALA A 52 -5.63 -6.24 2.54
CA ALA A 52 -5.47 -7.35 1.60
C ALA A 52 -4.41 -8.35 2.07
N VAL A 53 -3.24 -7.87 2.51
CA VAL A 53 -2.16 -8.72 3.04
C VAL A 53 -2.61 -9.51 4.27
N VAL A 54 -3.33 -8.87 5.19
CA VAL A 54 -3.88 -9.56 6.38
C VAL A 54 -4.90 -10.62 5.99
N ALA A 55 -5.81 -10.33 5.06
CA ALA A 55 -6.80 -11.29 4.60
C ALA A 55 -6.15 -12.54 3.95
N ASP A 56 -5.12 -12.34 3.13
CA ASP A 56 -4.36 -13.43 2.51
C ASP A 56 -3.62 -14.27 3.55
N ALA A 57 -3.02 -13.62 4.56
CA ALA A 57 -2.33 -14.30 5.66
C ALA A 57 -3.28 -15.17 6.50
N LEU A 58 -4.46 -14.63 6.85
CA LEU A 58 -5.50 -15.36 7.58
C LEU A 58 -6.04 -16.55 6.79
N THR A 59 -6.30 -16.36 5.49
CA THR A 59 -6.74 -17.44 4.60
C THR A 59 -5.70 -18.57 4.56
N SER A 60 -4.43 -18.20 4.40
CA SER A 60 -3.31 -19.15 4.39
C SER A 60 -3.18 -19.91 5.72
N GLN A 61 -3.45 -19.24 6.85
CA GLN A 61 -3.45 -19.86 8.17
C GLN A 61 -4.60 -20.86 8.32
N ALA A 62 -5.82 -20.47 7.94
CA ALA A 62 -6.99 -21.35 8.01
C ALA A 62 -6.80 -22.64 7.20
N ILE A 63 -6.20 -22.55 6.01
CA ILE A 63 -5.86 -23.72 5.18
C ILE A 63 -4.87 -24.63 5.91
N ARG A 64 -3.80 -24.07 6.50
CA ARG A 64 -2.81 -24.86 7.25
C ARG A 64 -3.42 -25.56 8.47
N ASP A 65 -4.32 -24.88 9.18
CA ASP A 65 -4.96 -25.42 10.36
C ASP A 65 -5.96 -26.54 10.00
N ALA A 66 -6.66 -26.40 8.86
CA ALA A 66 -7.53 -27.46 8.34
C ALA A 66 -6.74 -28.70 7.91
N SER A 67 -5.57 -28.54 7.26
CA SER A 67 -4.72 -29.65 6.85
C SER A 67 -4.01 -30.38 8.00
N ARG A 68 -4.07 -29.86 9.23
CA ARG A 68 -3.49 -30.47 10.43
C ARG A 68 -4.50 -31.25 11.28
N ARG A 69 -5.79 -31.18 10.95
CA ARG A 69 -6.87 -31.93 11.59
C ARG A 69 -7.13 -33.22 10.83
#